data_AF-A0A7S0E6K2-F1
#
_entry.id   AF-A0A7S0E6K2-F1
#
_cell.length_a   1.000
_cell.length_b   1.000
_cell.length_c   1.000
_cell.angle_alpha   90.00
_cell.angle_beta   90.00
_cell.angle_gamma   90.00
#
_symmetry.space_group_name_H-M   'P 1'
#
loop_
_entity.id
_entity.type
_entity.pdbx_description
1 polymer ?
#
loop_
_entity_poly.entity_id
_entity_poly.type
_entity_poly.pdbx_seq_one_letter_code
_entity_poly.pdbx_strand_id
1 'polypeptide(L)'
;GQQGCTDGEVKERHVSSEESIVKTTRAAKVIGFLFSEIVIPLIRSNFYVTETEATRNRLAFFRKPDWFSIKKEYFPSLTKHIYRLITRSEAKKILERRSVGAARLRLLPRGGQKGIRPIVN
;
A
#
# COMPACT_ATOMS: atom_id res chain seq x y z
N GLY A 1 -36.54 57.11 31.24
CA GLY A 1 -36.18 57.04 29.82
C GLY A 1 -34.91 56.23 29.72
N GLN A 2 -34.94 55.15 28.93
CA GLN A 2 -33.93 54.09 28.93
C GLN A 2 -32.57 54.53 28.38
N GLN A 3 -31.53 53.95 28.98
CA GLN A 3 -30.11 54.04 28.64
C GLN A 3 -29.80 53.52 27.22
N GLY A 4 -28.67 54.01 26.70
CA GLY A 4 -28.20 53.88 25.32
C GLY A 4 -27.94 52.47 24.80
N CYS A 5 -28.20 52.32 23.50
CA CYS A 5 -27.62 51.27 22.66
C CYS A 5 -26.18 51.66 22.32
N THR A 6 -25.20 50.91 22.80
CA THR A 6 -23.84 50.92 22.26
C THR A 6 -23.78 49.96 21.08
N ASP A 7 -23.56 50.52 19.89
CA ASP A 7 -23.25 49.75 18.68
C ASP A 7 -21.99 48.91 18.91
N GLY A 8 -22.18 47.60 18.97
CA GLY A 8 -21.10 46.63 18.98
C GLY A 8 -20.51 46.50 17.58
N GLU A 9 -19.38 47.18 17.35
CA GLU A 9 -18.55 47.04 16.16
C GLU A 9 -18.09 45.58 16.01
N VAL A 10 -18.72 44.83 15.10
CA VAL A 10 -18.27 43.49 14.73
C VAL A 10 -17.00 43.64 13.90
N LYS A 11 -15.86 43.55 14.59
CA LYS A 11 -14.53 43.56 13.97
C LYS A 11 -14.33 42.27 13.17
N GLU A 12 -14.60 42.30 11.87
CA GLU A 12 -14.24 41.21 10.96
C GLU A 12 -12.74 40.95 11.07
N ARG A 13 -12.38 39.78 11.58
CA ARG A 13 -10.98 39.34 11.67
C ARG A 13 -10.49 39.04 10.27
N HIS A 14 -9.82 40.01 9.66
CA HIS A 14 -9.07 39.83 8.43
C HIS A 14 -7.91 38.86 8.70
N VAL A 15 -8.12 37.58 8.41
CA VAL A 15 -7.09 36.55 8.50
C VAL A 15 -6.11 36.80 7.35
N SER A 16 -4.90 37.24 7.68
CA SER A 16 -3.82 37.42 6.71
C SER A 16 -3.60 36.13 5.91
N SER A 17 -3.51 36.24 4.59
CA SER A 17 -3.30 35.12 3.66
C SER A 17 -2.11 34.24 4.07
N GLU A 18 -1.08 34.83 4.70
CA GLU A 18 0.10 34.11 5.19
C GLU A 18 -0.22 33.16 6.36
N GLU A 19 -1.12 33.54 7.27
CA GLU A 19 -1.54 32.66 8.36
C GLU A 19 -2.32 31.44 7.84
N SER A 20 -3.12 31.63 6.78
CA SER A 20 -3.88 30.55 6.15
C SER A 20 -2.95 29.51 5.50
N ILE A 21 -1.89 29.96 4.83
CA ILE A 21 -0.88 29.08 4.22
C ILE A 21 -0.14 28.29 5.31
N VAL A 22 0.27 28.94 6.41
CA VAL A 22 0.98 28.27 7.51
C VAL A 22 0.08 27.25 8.22
N LYS A 23 -1.20 27.59 8.48
CA LYS A 23 -2.18 26.66 9.06
C LYS A 23 -2.39 25.44 8.17
N THR A 24 -2.59 25.67 6.87
CA THR A 24 -2.74 24.59 5.87
C THR A 24 -1.48 23.72 5.78
N THR A 25 -0.30 24.34 5.79
CA THR A 25 0.99 23.62 5.75
C THR A 25 1.21 22.75 6.99
N ARG A 26 0.86 23.25 8.17
CA ARG A 26 0.94 22.47 9.42
C ARG A 26 -0.03 21.30 9.40
N ALA A 27 -1.28 21.53 8.98
CA ALA A 27 -2.26 20.45 8.84
C ALA A 27 -1.79 19.39 7.83
N ALA A 28 -1.24 19.80 6.69
CA ALA A 28 -0.68 18.89 5.69
C ALA A 28 0.47 18.04 6.25
N LYS A 29 1.35 18.62 7.08
CA LYS A 29 2.42 17.86 7.77
C LYS A 29 1.86 16.81 8.73
N VAL A 30 0.83 17.15 9.49
CA VAL A 30 0.16 16.20 10.40
C VAL A 30 -0.52 15.08 9.63
N ILE A 31 -1.21 15.40 8.53
CA ILE A 31 -1.82 14.39 7.65
C ILE A 31 -0.73 13.50 7.03
N GLY A 32 0.35 14.10 6.52
CA GLY A 32 1.49 13.37 5.98
C GLY A 32 2.07 12.37 6.98
N PHE A 33 2.32 12.82 8.22
CA PHE A 33 2.78 11.97 9.31
C PHE A 33 1.81 10.84 9.65
N LEU A 34 0.51 11.14 9.73
CA LEU A 34 -0.53 10.13 9.99
C LEU A 34 -0.52 9.04 8.91
N PHE A 35 -0.40 9.42 7.64
CA PHE A 35 -0.35 8.43 6.56
C PHE A 35 0.96 7.66 6.52
N SER A 36 2.11 8.33 6.64
CA SER A 36 3.43 7.70 6.49
C SER A 36 3.77 6.78 7.66
N GLU A 37 3.47 7.19 8.89
CA GLU A 37 3.91 6.49 10.10
C GLU A 37 2.84 5.56 10.68
N ILE A 38 1.56 5.79 10.38
CA ILE A 38 0.46 5.04 11.00
C ILE A 38 -0.32 4.27 9.94
N VAL A 39 -1.02 4.95 9.04
CA VAL A 39 -1.98 4.30 8.13
C VAL A 39 -1.28 3.33 7.18
N ILE A 40 -0.24 3.77 6.48
CA ILE A 40 0.47 2.92 5.50
C ILE A 40 1.16 1.73 6.20
N PRO A 41 1.89 1.90 7.32
CA PRO A 41 2.49 0.78 8.05
C PRO A 41 1.45 -0.22 8.59
N LEU A 42 0.30 0.24 9.11
CA LEU A 42 -0.77 -0.63 9.60
C LEU A 42 -1.39 -1.46 8.47
N ILE A 43 -1.65 -0.84 7.32
CA ILE A 43 -2.16 -1.56 6.15
C ILE A 43 -1.11 -2.57 5.69
N ARG A 44 0.16 -2.15 5.57
CA ARG A 44 1.26 -3.01 5.13
C ARG A 44 1.50 -4.18 6.09
N SER A 45 1.27 -4.01 7.39
CA SER A 45 1.48 -5.07 8.39
C SER A 45 0.37 -6.11 8.40
N ASN A 46 -0.88 -5.72 8.11
CA ASN A 46 -2.05 -6.60 8.22
C ASN A 46 -2.55 -7.16 6.87
N PHE A 47 -2.37 -6.41 5.78
CA PHE A 47 -2.91 -6.73 4.48
C PHE A 47 -1.82 -6.99 3.44
N TYR A 48 -2.09 -7.94 2.56
CA TYR A 48 -1.42 -8.07 1.28
C TYR A 48 -2.21 -7.27 0.25
N VAL A 49 -1.61 -6.18 -0.23
CA VAL A 49 -2.20 -5.27 -1.21
C VAL A 49 -1.62 -5.61 -2.59
N THR A 50 -2.49 -5.91 -3.55
CA THR A 50 -2.06 -6.21 -4.92
C THR A 50 -3.05 -5.69 -5.94
N GLU A 51 -2.59 -5.40 -7.15
CA GLU A 51 -3.46 -5.19 -8.30
C GLU A 51 -4.04 -6.54 -8.74
N THR A 52 -5.22 -6.51 -9.36
CA THR A 52 -5.82 -7.70 -10.00
C THR A 52 -5.79 -7.55 -11.51
N GLU A 53 -5.64 -8.67 -12.22
CA GLU A 53 -5.54 -8.68 -13.69
C GLU A 53 -6.78 -8.09 -14.38
N ALA A 54 -7.97 -8.25 -13.79
CA ALA A 54 -9.23 -7.80 -14.38
C ALA A 54 -9.52 -6.31 -14.14
N THR A 55 -8.81 -5.67 -13.19
CA THR A 55 -9.15 -4.31 -12.78
C THR A 55 -8.05 -3.33 -13.18
N ARG A 56 -8.38 -2.40 -14.07
CA ARG A 56 -7.52 -1.29 -14.54
C ARG A 56 -7.09 -0.37 -13.38
N ASN A 57 -6.02 -0.74 -12.68
CA ASN A 57 -5.42 -0.07 -11.51
C ASN A 57 -6.26 -0.08 -10.22
N ARG A 58 -7.16 -1.06 -10.02
CA ARG A 58 -7.79 -1.22 -8.70
C ARG A 58 -6.95 -2.12 -7.80
N LEU A 59 -6.80 -1.68 -6.56
CA LEU A 59 -6.14 -2.45 -5.51
C LEU A 59 -7.13 -3.43 -4.89
N ALA A 60 -6.69 -4.67 -4.75
CA ALA A 60 -7.32 -5.67 -3.92
C ALA A 60 -6.53 -5.82 -2.62
N PHE A 61 -7.27 -5.90 -1.51
CA PHE A 61 -6.75 -6.04 -0.17
C PHE A 61 -7.11 -7.42 0.36
N PHE A 62 -6.10 -8.23 0.66
CA PHE A 62 -6.28 -9.55 1.27
C PHE A 62 -5.69 -9.53 2.68
N ARG A 63 -6.35 -10.16 3.65
CA ARG A 63 -5.69 -10.37 4.95
C ARG A 63 -4.48 -11.27 4.74
N LYS A 64 -3.37 -10.98 5.42
CA LYS A 64 -2.14 -11.76 5.25
C LYS A 64 -2.28 -13.26 5.56
N PRO A 65 -2.99 -13.69 6.61
CA PRO A 65 -3.17 -15.12 6.89
C PRO A 65 -3.91 -15.82 5.74
N ASP A 66 -5.01 -15.23 5.28
CA ASP A 66 -5.81 -15.79 4.19
C ASP A 66 -4.99 -15.88 2.89
N TRP A 67 -4.27 -14.81 2.56
CA TRP A 67 -3.39 -14.80 1.40
C TRP A 67 -2.26 -15.84 1.53
N PHE A 68 -1.70 -16.02 2.72
CA PHE A 68 -0.67 -17.04 2.96
C PHE A 68 -1.21 -18.46 2.75
N SER A 69 -2.41 -18.75 3.24
CA SER A 69 -3.08 -20.03 3.03
C SER A 69 -3.31 -20.32 1.55
N ILE A 70 -3.81 -19.33 0.80
CA ILE A 70 -4.00 -19.42 -0.66
C ILE A 70 -2.67 -19.71 -1.38
N LYS A 71 -1.60 -18.98 -1.02
CA LYS A 71 -0.27 -19.23 -1.60
C LYS A 71 0.24 -20.63 -1.29
N LYS A 72 0.06 -21.09 -0.05
CA LYS A 72 0.51 -22.42 0.39
C LYS A 72 -0.17 -23.53 -0.40
N GLU A 73 -1.47 -23.39 -0.66
CA GLU A 73 -2.24 -24.33 -1.47
C GLU A 73 -1.80 -24.33 -2.95
N TYR A 74 -1.49 -23.15 -3.50
CA TYR A 74 -1.08 -23.01 -4.90
C TYR A 74 0.38 -23.41 -5.17
N PHE A 75 1.26 -23.29 -4.18
CA PHE A 75 2.71 -23.47 -4.34
C PHE A 75 3.13 -24.86 -4.88
N PRO A 76 2.54 -25.99 -4.43
CA PRO A 76 2.86 -27.31 -4.97
C PRO A 76 2.59 -27.43 -6.47
N SER A 77 1.45 -26.91 -6.94
CA SER A 77 1.11 -26.87 -8.38
C SER A 77 2.15 -26.08 -9.17
N LEU A 78 2.56 -24.93 -8.62
CA LEU A 78 3.56 -24.07 -9.23
C LEU A 78 4.92 -24.77 -9.40
N THR A 79 5.37 -25.49 -8.36
CA THR A 79 6.63 -26.27 -8.37
C THR A 79 6.56 -27.59 -9.14
N LYS A 80 5.36 -28.02 -9.55
CA LYS A 80 5.17 -29.21 -10.36
C LYS A 80 5.22 -28.89 -11.85
N HIS A 81 4.76 -27.70 -12.24
CA HIS A 81 4.52 -27.35 -13.65
C HIS A 81 5.45 -26.27 -14.21
N ILE A 82 5.85 -25.28 -13.41
CA ILE A 82 6.51 -24.06 -13.93
C ILE A 82 7.89 -23.85 -13.29
N TYR A 83 8.04 -24.18 -12.01
CA TYR A 83 9.27 -23.96 -11.25
C TYR A 83 9.80 -25.26 -10.66
N ARG A 84 11.07 -25.29 -10.29
CA ARG A 84 11.69 -26.38 -9.52
C ARG A 84 12.24 -25.84 -8.21
N LEU A 85 12.01 -26.58 -7.12
CA LEU A 85 12.66 -26.29 -5.84
C LEU A 85 14.16 -26.57 -5.95
N ILE A 86 14.98 -25.61 -5.52
CA ILE A 86 16.44 -25.73 -5.48
C ILE A 86 16.93 -25.45 -4.06
N THR A 87 18.08 -26.03 -3.72
CA THR A 87 18.72 -25.79 -2.42
C THR A 87 19.42 -24.42 -2.40
N ARG A 88 19.72 -23.91 -1.20
CA ARG A 88 20.48 -22.65 -1.07
C ARG A 88 21.89 -22.74 -1.67
N SER A 89 22.54 -23.90 -1.53
CA SER A 89 23.88 -24.15 -2.10
C SER A 89 23.84 -24.18 -3.63
N GLU A 90 22.82 -24.83 -4.21
CA GLU A 90 22.58 -24.82 -5.66
C GLU A 90 22.27 -23.41 -6.17
N ALA A 91 21.39 -22.67 -5.49
CA ALA A 91 21.05 -21.29 -5.84
C ALA A 91 22.30 -20.40 -5.85
N LYS A 92 23.19 -20.53 -4.86
CA LYS A 92 24.45 -19.77 -4.80
C LYS A 92 25.34 -20.05 -6.01
N LYS A 93 25.58 -21.33 -6.33
CA LYS A 93 26.37 -21.74 -7.50
C LYS A 93 25.79 -21.22 -8.82
N ILE A 94 24.47 -21.22 -8.92
CA ILE A 94 23.76 -20.71 -10.10
C ILE A 94 23.94 -19.20 -10.22
N LEU A 95 23.79 -18.45 -9.13
CA LEU A 95 23.92 -17.00 -9.12
C LEU A 95 25.36 -16.53 -9.37
N GLU A 96 26.37 -17.25 -8.86
CA GLU A 96 27.78 -16.96 -9.13
C GLU A 96 28.16 -17.04 -10.61
N ARG A 97 27.43 -17.86 -11.38
CA ARG A 97 27.70 -18.09 -12.82
C ARG A 97 26.87 -17.20 -13.75
N ARG A 98 25.92 -16.43 -13.22
CA ARG A 98 24.99 -15.62 -14.00
C ARG A 98 25.36 -14.14 -13.87
N SER A 99 25.24 -13.41 -14.97
CA SER A 99 25.33 -11.95 -14.97
C SER A 99 24.08 -11.27 -14.40
N VAL A 100 22.96 -12.01 -14.29
CA VAL A 100 21.67 -11.52 -13.81
C VAL A 100 21.31 -12.18 -12.48
N GLY A 101 20.86 -11.37 -11.52
CA GLY A 101 20.46 -11.79 -10.18
C GLY A 101 19.14 -12.57 -10.12
N ALA A 102 18.69 -12.85 -8.90
CA ALA A 102 17.39 -13.47 -8.66
C ALA A 102 16.25 -12.45 -8.83
N ALA A 103 15.18 -12.88 -9.48
CA ALA A 103 13.97 -12.11 -9.67
C ALA A 103 12.88 -12.56 -8.70
N ARG A 104 12.01 -11.65 -8.27
CA ARG A 104 11.00 -11.93 -7.24
C ARG A 104 9.71 -12.43 -7.88
N LEU A 105 9.29 -13.64 -7.50
CA LEU A 105 7.99 -14.18 -7.89
C LEU A 105 6.86 -13.46 -7.12
N ARG A 106 5.91 -12.89 -7.85
CA ARG A 106 4.67 -12.31 -7.33
C ARG A 106 3.47 -13.10 -7.86
N LEU A 107 2.52 -13.36 -6.97
CA LEU A 107 1.28 -14.06 -7.29
C LEU A 107 0.14 -13.05 -7.37
N LEU A 108 -0.60 -13.06 -8.48
CA LEU A 108 -1.74 -12.21 -8.73
C LEU A 108 -3.02 -13.04 -8.80
N PRO A 109 -4.09 -12.68 -8.06
CA PRO A 109 -5.38 -13.33 -8.20
C PRO A 109 -6.02 -12.99 -9.56
N ARG A 110 -6.62 -13.98 -10.22
CA ARG A 110 -7.47 -13.72 -11.38
C ARG A 110 -8.79 -13.12 -10.90
N GLY A 111 -9.13 -11.93 -11.39
CA GLY A 111 -10.43 -11.33 -11.09
C GLY A 111 -11.56 -12.16 -11.72
N GLY A 112 -12.56 -12.55 -10.92
CA GLY A 112 -13.78 -13.22 -11.41
C GLY A 112 -13.67 -14.72 -11.75
N GLN A 113 -12.51 -15.36 -11.59
CA GLN A 113 -12.32 -16.80 -11.83
C GLN A 113 -11.42 -17.43 -10.75
N LYS A 114 -11.56 -18.75 -10.52
CA LYS A 114 -10.61 -19.51 -9.69
C LYS A 114 -9.26 -19.61 -10.40
N GLY A 115 -8.23 -18.99 -9.84
CA GLY A 115 -6.87 -19.09 -10.37
C GLY A 115 -5.92 -18.00 -9.86
N ILE A 116 -4.63 -18.30 -9.94
CA ILE A 116 -3.54 -17.38 -9.57
C ILE A 116 -2.57 -17.32 -10.74
N ARG A 117 -2.17 -16.11 -11.13
CA ARG A 117 -1.17 -15.86 -12.15
C ARG A 117 0.19 -15.55 -11.49
N PRO A 118 1.22 -16.37 -11.72
CA PRO A 118 2.58 -16.04 -11.34
C PRO A 118 3.19 -15.03 -12.31
N ILE A 119 3.83 -13.99 -11.78
CA ILE A 119 4.66 -13.04 -12.52
C ILE A 119 6.01 -12.90 -11.82
N VAL A 120 7.04 -12.55 -12.59
CA VAL A 120 8.40 -12.37 -12.08
C VAL A 120 8.78 -10.90 -12.25
N ASN A 121 9.24 -10.28 -11.16
CA ASN A 121 9.71 -8.89 -11.10
C ASN A 121 11.24 -8.82 -11.06
#